data_AF-A0A1V4R4J5-F1
#
_entry.id   AF-A0A1V4R4J5-F1
#
_cell.length_a   1.000
_cell.length_b   1.000
_cell.length_c   1.000
_cell.angle_alpha   90.00
_cell.angle_beta   90.00
_cell.angle_gamma   90.00
#
_symmetry.space_group_name_H-M   'P 1'
#
loop_
_entity.id
_entity.type
_entity.pdbx_description
1 polymer ?
#
loop_
_entity_poly.entity_id
_entity_poly.type
_entity_poly.pdbx_seq_one_letter_code
_entity_poly.pdbx_strand_id
1 'polypeptide(L)'
;MTYGQIFLILLAMVLFSTIYLTTYNSLFDQADLAYKGMYLLNGQKIIDKYFQEIEANILGEIIVFDSLQSIYNGLSDSLTVSDVVYHVNISTTPCTRTGADTTTATPEFIRVDMSSWALRSDGDTLWIGMPESPISKVFVDLYY
;
A
#
# COMPACT_ATOMS: atom_id res chain seq x y z
N MET A 1 -30.73 -34.55 -41.23
CA MET A 1 -30.72 -34.03 -39.85
C MET A 1 -32.16 -33.86 -39.39
N THR A 2 -32.53 -34.47 -38.27
CA THR A 2 -33.86 -34.27 -37.68
C THR A 2 -33.83 -32.99 -36.83
N TYR A 3 -34.96 -32.29 -36.72
CA TYR A 3 -35.06 -31.03 -35.96
C TYR A 3 -34.50 -31.13 -34.53
N GLY A 4 -34.65 -32.28 -33.86
CA GLY A 4 -34.06 -32.53 -32.55
C GLY A 4 -32.53 -32.49 -32.50
N GLN A 5 -31.85 -32.94 -33.57
CA GLN A 5 -30.39 -32.84 -33.68
C GLN A 5 -29.93 -31.39 -33.83
N ILE A 6 -30.69 -30.57 -34.55
CA ILE A 6 -30.40 -29.14 -34.72
C ILE A 6 -30.55 -28.40 -33.39
N PHE A 7 -31.60 -28.68 -32.62
CA PHE A 7 -31.79 -28.07 -31.29
C PHE A 7 -30.70 -28.46 -30.28
N LEU A 8 -30.24 -29.71 -30.30
CA LEU A 8 -29.12 -30.15 -29.46
C LEU A 8 -27.82 -29.42 -29.79
N ILE A 9 -27.53 -29.21 -31.08
CA ILE A 9 -26.34 -28.45 -31.51
C ILE A 9 -26.44 -26.98 -31.07
N LEU A 10 -27.62 -26.37 -31.21
CA LEU A 10 -27.86 -24.99 -30.81
C LEU A 10 -27.71 -24.79 -29.30
N LEU A 11 -28.24 -25.72 -28.49
CA LEU A 11 -28.06 -25.72 -27.04
C LEU A 11 -26.59 -25.88 -26.65
N ALA A 12 -25.86 -26.80 -27.31
CA ALA A 12 -24.44 -27.00 -27.08
C ALA A 12 -23.62 -25.74 -27.42
N MET A 13 -23.95 -25.04 -28.51
CA MET A 13 -23.33 -23.76 -28.87
C MET A 13 -23.58 -22.66 -27.83
N VAL A 14 -24.80 -22.55 -27.32
CA VAL A 14 -25.12 -21.56 -26.28
C VAL A 14 -24.36 -21.88 -24.98
N LEU A 15 -24.37 -23.13 -24.54
CA LEU A 15 -23.61 -23.56 -23.36
C LEU A 15 -22.11 -23.31 -23.51
N PHE A 16 -21.54 -23.66 -24.67
CA PHE A 16 -20.13 -23.41 -24.94
C PHE A 16 -19.78 -21.92 -24.93
N SER A 17 -20.63 -21.07 -25.52
CA SER A 17 -20.44 -19.63 -25.53
C SER A 17 -20.49 -19.02 -24.12
N THR A 18 -21.43 -19.49 -23.29
CA THR A 18 -21.54 -19.05 -21.89
C THR A 18 -20.34 -19.49 -21.06
N ILE A 19 -19.87 -20.74 -21.22
CA ILE A 19 -18.67 -21.23 -20.53
C ILE A 19 -17.46 -20.40 -20.96
N TYR A 20 -17.28 -20.21 -22.27
CA TYR A 20 -16.18 -19.44 -22.82
C TYR A 20 -16.16 -18.00 -22.28
N LEU A 21 -17.31 -17.32 -22.29
CA LEU A 21 -17.44 -15.95 -21.78
C LEU A 21 -17.14 -15.89 -20.27
N THR A 22 -17.65 -16.85 -19.50
CA THR A 22 -17.44 -16.90 -18.05
C THR A 22 -15.96 -17.14 -17.72
N THR A 23 -15.30 -18.05 -18.43
CA THR A 23 -13.85 -18.29 -18.28
C THR A 23 -13.05 -17.05 -18.65
N TYR A 24 -13.41 -16.38 -19.74
CA TYR A 24 -12.74 -15.16 -20.16
C TYR A 24 -12.84 -14.08 -19.08
N ASN A 25 -14.05 -13.74 -18.62
CA ASN A 25 -14.24 -12.74 -17.57
C ASN A 25 -13.48 -13.11 -16.29
N SER A 26 -13.52 -14.38 -15.87
CA SER A 26 -12.81 -14.83 -14.67
C SER A 26 -11.29 -14.67 -14.79
N LEU A 27 -10.70 -14.89 -15.97
CA LEU A 27 -9.27 -14.68 -16.18
C LEU A 27 -8.89 -13.20 -16.10
N PHE A 28 -9.73 -12.30 -16.63
CA PHE A 28 -9.50 -10.86 -16.53
C PHE A 28 -9.58 -10.36 -15.09
N ASP A 29 -10.59 -10.80 -14.33
CA ASP A 29 -10.75 -10.42 -12.93
C ASP A 29 -9.56 -10.91 -12.08
N GLN A 30 -9.09 -12.13 -12.33
CA GLN A 30 -7.91 -12.68 -11.65
C GLN A 30 -6.63 -11.91 -12.02
N ALA A 31 -6.46 -11.54 -13.29
CA ALA A 31 -5.32 -10.75 -13.73
C ALA A 31 -5.33 -9.35 -13.06
N ASP A 32 -6.47 -8.68 -13.02
CA ASP A 32 -6.62 -7.38 -12.35
C ASP A 32 -6.29 -7.46 -10.86
N LEU A 33 -6.77 -8.50 -10.18
CA LEU A 33 -6.46 -8.73 -8.76
C LEU A 33 -4.97 -8.98 -8.53
N ALA A 34 -4.32 -9.78 -9.39
CA ALA A 34 -2.89 -10.04 -9.31
C ALA A 34 -2.06 -8.76 -9.50
N TYR A 35 -2.43 -7.92 -10.48
CA TYR A 35 -1.79 -6.63 -10.68
C TYR A 35 -1.96 -5.73 -9.46
N LYS A 36 -3.20 -5.53 -8.96
CA LYS A 36 -3.45 -4.74 -7.74
C LYS A 36 -2.64 -5.25 -6.56
N GLY A 37 -2.58 -6.57 -6.36
CA GLY A 37 -1.76 -7.19 -5.33
C GLY A 37 -0.27 -6.87 -5.46
N MET A 38 0.27 -6.89 -6.68
CA MET A 38 1.66 -6.49 -6.92
C MET A 38 1.91 -5.02 -6.54
N TYR A 39 1.02 -4.10 -6.94
CA TYR A 39 1.16 -2.69 -6.57
C TYR A 39 1.11 -2.47 -5.05
N LEU A 40 0.18 -3.14 -4.36
CA LEU A 40 0.06 -3.08 -2.90
C LEU A 40 1.33 -3.61 -2.20
N LEU A 41 1.84 -4.76 -2.64
CA LEU A 41 3.06 -5.36 -2.07
C LEU A 41 4.30 -4.49 -2.29
N ASN A 42 4.43 -3.89 -3.47
CA ASN A 42 5.51 -2.94 -3.75
C ASN A 42 5.39 -1.69 -2.87
N GLY A 43 4.20 -1.10 -2.77
CA GLY A 43 3.95 0.05 -1.90
C GLY A 43 4.25 -0.26 -0.42
N GLN A 44 3.85 -1.43 0.07
CA GLN A 44 4.15 -1.87 1.43
C GLN A 44 5.66 -2.01 1.67
N LYS A 45 6.40 -2.62 0.73
CA LYS A 45 7.86 -2.75 0.83
C LYS A 45 8.57 -1.41 0.84
N ILE A 46 8.06 -0.42 0.10
CA ILE A 46 8.59 0.94 0.10
C ILE A 46 8.40 1.58 1.48
N ILE A 47 7.20 1.48 2.06
CA ILE A 47 6.93 1.97 3.41
C ILE A 47 7.82 1.27 4.44
N ASP A 48 7.95 -0.06 4.37
CA ASP A 48 8.82 -0.83 5.26
C ASP A 48 10.29 -0.40 5.16
N LYS A 49 10.77 -0.06 3.95
CA LYS A 49 12.12 0.49 3.75
C LYS A 49 12.29 1.79 4.54
N TYR A 50 11.36 2.74 4.46
CA TYR A 50 11.46 4.00 5.20
C TYR A 50 11.39 3.77 6.73
N PHE A 51 10.56 2.84 7.20
CA PHE A 51 10.56 2.48 8.62
C PHE A 51 11.91 1.92 9.08
N GLN A 52 12.53 1.04 8.28
CA GLN A 52 13.85 0.50 8.58
C GLN A 52 14.95 1.55 8.54
N GLU A 53 14.86 2.50 7.61
CA GLU A 53 15.80 3.62 7.50
C GLU A 53 15.73 4.52 8.73
N ILE A 54 14.52 4.89 9.17
CA ILE A 54 14.30 5.66 10.40
C ILE A 54 14.87 4.89 11.60
N GLU A 55 14.56 3.60 11.72
CA GLU A 55 15.06 2.75 12.81
C GLU A 55 16.59 2.68 12.83
N ALA A 56 17.22 2.51 11.67
CA ALA A 56 18.67 2.47 11.53
C ALA A 56 19.32 3.82 11.86
N ASN A 57 18.70 4.94 11.48
CA ASN A 57 19.22 6.28 11.77
C ASN A 57 19.17 6.62 13.27
N ILE A 58 18.12 6.15 13.98
CA ILE A 58 18.02 6.29 15.44
C ILE A 58 19.06 5.40 16.12
N LEU A 59 19.10 4.10 15.80
CA LEU A 59 20.00 3.14 16.43
C LEU A 59 21.48 3.42 16.13
N GLY A 60 21.77 3.96 14.95
CA GLY A 60 23.11 4.36 14.54
C GLY A 60 23.56 5.71 15.10
N GLU A 61 22.73 6.37 15.93
CA GLU A 61 22.98 7.70 16.49
C GLU A 61 23.28 8.77 15.42
N ILE A 62 22.80 8.55 14.19
CA ILE A 62 22.94 9.50 13.07
C ILE A 62 21.98 10.69 13.29
N ILE A 63 20.80 10.39 13.84
CA ILE A 63 19.75 11.35 14.15
C ILE A 63 19.40 11.23 15.64
N VAL A 64 19.34 12.37 16.34
CA VAL A 64 18.86 12.43 17.73
C VAL A 64 17.36 12.19 17.74
N PHE A 65 16.85 11.36 18.65
CA PHE A 65 15.42 10.98 18.70
C PHE A 65 14.49 12.20 18.71
N ASP A 66 14.80 13.23 19.50
CA ASP A 66 14.04 14.49 19.56
C ASP A 66 13.93 15.23 18.22
N SER A 67 14.89 15.04 17.31
CA SER A 67 14.88 15.68 16.00
C SER A 67 14.04 14.94 14.96
N LEU A 68 13.58 13.71 15.26
CA LEU A 68 12.81 12.87 14.34
C LEU A 68 11.53 13.57 13.86
N GLN A 69 10.83 14.26 14.76
CA GLN A 69 9.66 15.04 14.39
C GLN A 69 10.00 16.19 13.44
N SER A 70 11.11 16.88 13.66
CA SER A 70 11.50 18.00 12.81
C SER A 70 11.97 17.59 11.41
N ILE A 71 12.51 16.37 11.28
CA ILE A 71 13.10 15.88 10.02
C ILE A 71 12.04 15.21 9.14
N TYR A 72 11.16 14.40 9.73
CA TYR A 72 10.25 13.54 8.97
C TYR A 72 8.81 14.03 8.92
N ASN A 73 8.42 15.04 9.71
CA ASN A 73 7.05 15.53 9.69
C ASN A 73 6.71 16.27 8.39
N GLY A 74 5.75 15.75 7.63
CA GLY A 74 5.32 16.33 6.36
C GLY A 74 6.30 16.08 5.22
N LEU A 75 7.20 15.11 5.35
CA LEU A 75 8.10 14.71 4.27
C LEU A 75 7.29 14.06 3.14
N SER A 76 7.53 14.50 1.91
CA SER A 76 7.00 13.87 0.71
C SER A 76 8.14 13.47 -0.21
N ASP A 77 8.16 12.22 -0.63
CA ASP A 77 9.20 11.65 -1.48
C ASP A 77 8.55 10.77 -2.57
N SER A 78 9.35 10.38 -3.57
CA SER A 78 8.90 9.48 -4.62
C SER A 78 9.95 8.44 -4.99
N LEU A 79 9.52 7.21 -5.20
CA LEU A 79 10.38 6.11 -5.64
C LEU A 79 9.78 5.44 -6.87
N THR A 80 10.63 5.20 -7.88
CA THR A 80 10.20 4.45 -9.07
C THR A 80 10.55 2.97 -8.91
N VAL A 81 9.55 2.10 -9.03
CA VAL A 81 9.71 0.64 -9.02
C VAL A 81 8.99 0.05 -10.22
N SER A 82 9.70 -0.68 -11.07
CA SER A 82 9.14 -1.32 -12.26
C SER A 82 8.37 -0.34 -13.17
N ASP A 83 8.95 0.84 -13.42
CA ASP A 83 8.37 1.92 -14.24
C ASP A 83 7.08 2.56 -13.66
N VAL A 84 6.80 2.30 -12.38
CA VAL A 84 5.69 2.92 -11.64
C VAL A 84 6.28 3.87 -10.60
N VAL A 85 5.82 5.11 -10.58
CA VAL A 85 6.18 6.09 -9.56
C VAL A 85 5.26 5.95 -8.37
N TYR A 86 5.85 5.63 -7.21
CA TYR A 86 5.18 5.63 -5.92
C TYR A 86 5.53 6.92 -5.19
N HIS A 87 4.51 7.66 -4.80
CA HIS A 87 4.64 8.81 -3.93
C HIS A 87 4.47 8.35 -2.49
N VAL A 88 5.28 8.85 -1.57
CA VAL A 88 5.27 8.50 -0.16
C VAL A 88 5.16 9.78 0.64
N ASN A 89 4.23 9.80 1.59
CA ASN A 89 4.05 10.89 2.53
C ASN A 89 4.28 10.35 3.94
N ILE A 90 5.12 11.05 4.69
CA ILE A 90 5.49 10.72 6.06
C ILE A 90 5.04 11.88 6.94
N SER A 91 4.38 11.56 8.04
CA SER A 91 4.02 12.49 9.10
C SER A 91 4.38 11.88 10.43
N THR A 92 4.73 12.72 11.40
CA THR A 92 5.15 12.24 12.71
C THR A 92 4.43 13.00 13.80
N THR A 93 3.90 12.27 14.77
CA THR A 93 3.12 12.83 15.86
C THR A 93 3.67 12.32 17.20
N PRO A 94 3.98 13.22 18.15
CA PRO A 94 4.19 12.86 19.55
C PRO A 94 3.06 11.97 20.06
N CYS A 95 3.39 10.82 20.66
CA CYS A 95 2.37 9.91 21.16
C CYS A 95 2.71 9.33 22.54
N THR A 96 1.74 8.65 23.14
CA THR A 96 1.96 7.78 24.30
C THR A 96 2.45 6.41 23.86
N ARG A 97 2.85 5.56 24.81
CA ARG A 97 3.18 4.13 24.57
C ARG A 97 2.08 3.38 23.82
N THR A 98 0.82 3.76 23.97
CA THR A 98 -0.31 3.12 23.29
C THR A 98 -0.61 3.73 21.92
N GLY A 99 0.18 4.71 21.47
CA GLY A 99 0.00 5.41 20.20
C GLY A 99 -1.07 6.49 20.22
N ALA A 100 -1.56 6.92 21.39
CA ALA A 100 -2.49 8.06 21.49
C ALA A 100 -1.72 9.38 21.40
N ASP A 101 -2.24 10.37 20.69
CA ASP A 101 -1.56 11.64 20.49
C ASP A 101 -1.32 12.36 21.84
N THR A 102 -0.14 12.98 21.98
CA THR A 102 0.20 13.79 23.14
C THR A 102 0.74 15.15 22.69
N THR A 103 0.65 16.14 23.57
CA THR A 103 1.15 17.51 23.33
C THR A 103 2.40 17.83 24.15
N THR A 104 2.88 16.90 24.97
CA THR A 104 4.09 17.08 25.77
C THR A 104 5.32 17.16 24.87
N ALA A 105 6.14 18.19 25.12
CA ALA A 105 7.19 18.67 24.22
C ALA A 105 8.42 17.76 24.05
N THR A 106 8.54 16.69 24.84
CA THR A 106 9.61 15.67 24.74
C THR A 106 8.98 14.29 24.91
N PRO A 107 8.27 13.79 23.89
CA PRO A 107 7.59 12.53 24.01
C PRO A 107 8.63 11.40 23.91
N GLU A 108 8.73 10.57 24.96
CA GLU A 108 9.50 9.31 24.93
C GLU A 108 9.08 8.39 23.77
N PHE A 109 7.90 8.64 23.17
CA PHE A 109 7.35 7.89 22.05
C PHE A 109 6.91 8.82 20.91
N ILE A 110 7.32 8.48 19.68
CA ILE A 110 6.88 9.20 18.48
C ILE A 110 6.21 8.21 17.53
N ARG A 111 4.98 8.51 17.11
CA ARG A 111 4.29 7.76 16.05
C ARG A 111 4.69 8.33 14.71
N VAL A 112 5.15 7.46 13.82
CA VAL A 112 5.42 7.79 12.42
C VAL A 112 4.32 7.15 11.59
N ASP A 113 3.60 8.00 10.88
CA ASP A 113 2.46 7.69 10.03
C ASP A 113 2.89 7.85 8.57
N MET A 114 2.77 6.77 7.79
CA MET A 114 3.15 6.76 6.37
C MET A 114 1.98 6.37 5.49
N SER A 115 1.86 7.05 4.36
CA SER A 115 0.97 6.65 3.26
C SER A 115 1.75 6.67 1.96
N SER A 116 1.39 5.78 1.05
CA SER A 116 1.94 5.77 -0.29
C SER A 116 0.83 5.69 -1.32
N TRP A 117 1.03 6.29 -2.48
CA TRP A 117 0.10 6.15 -3.59
C TRP A 117 0.85 6.06 -4.92
N ALA A 118 0.24 5.34 -5.86
CA ALA A 118 0.76 5.19 -7.21
C ALA A 118 -0.37 5.34 -8.23
N LEU A 119 -0.05 5.92 -9.38
CA LEU A 119 -0.95 5.96 -10.52
C LEU A 119 -0.87 4.64 -11.28
N ARG A 120 -2.02 4.02 -11.48
CA ARG A 120 -2.16 2.87 -12.35
C ARG A 120 -2.31 3.33 -13.80
N SER A 121 -1.93 2.48 -14.74
CA SER A 121 -1.90 2.80 -16.18
C SER A 121 -3.25 3.20 -16.79
N ASP A 122 -4.36 2.94 -16.10
CA ASP A 122 -5.73 3.33 -16.47
C ASP A 122 -6.17 4.67 -15.87
N GLY A 123 -5.30 5.34 -15.09
CA GLY A 123 -5.57 6.64 -14.47
C GLY A 123 -6.13 6.57 -13.04
N ASP A 124 -6.42 5.37 -12.53
CA ASP A 124 -6.84 5.20 -11.14
C ASP A 124 -5.64 5.33 -10.19
N THR A 125 -5.87 5.97 -9.04
CA THR A 125 -4.85 6.08 -7.98
C THR A 125 -5.03 4.95 -6.97
N LEU A 126 -4.00 4.13 -6.78
CA LEU A 126 -3.98 3.13 -5.73
C LEU A 126 -3.29 3.69 -4.49
N TRP A 127 -3.99 3.65 -3.36
CA TRP A 127 -3.47 4.06 -2.06
C TRP A 127 -3.04 2.86 -1.21
N ILE A 128 -1.86 2.95 -0.60
CA ILE A 128 -1.29 2.03 0.37
C ILE A 128 -1.13 2.79 1.69
N GLY A 129 -2.06 2.56 2.62
CA GLY A 129 -2.30 3.48 3.72
C GLY A 129 -3.07 4.70 3.21
N MET A 130 -4.25 4.95 3.75
CA MET A 130 -5.03 6.14 3.38
C MET A 130 -4.55 7.34 4.20
N PRO A 131 -4.72 8.58 3.72
CA PRO A 131 -4.42 9.75 4.54
C PRO A 131 -5.16 9.75 5.89
N GLU A 132 -6.36 9.16 5.93
CA GLU A 132 -7.16 9.01 7.15
C GLU A 132 -6.85 7.74 7.95
N SER A 133 -6.15 6.78 7.34
CA SER A 133 -5.75 5.51 7.96
C SER A 133 -4.37 5.10 7.44
N PRO A 134 -3.32 5.83 7.85
CA PRO A 134 -1.96 5.56 7.41
C PRO A 134 -1.42 4.29 8.04
N ILE A 135 -0.33 3.78 7.48
CA ILE A 135 0.44 2.72 8.14
C ILE A 135 1.30 3.40 9.20
N SER A 136 1.08 3.02 10.46
CA SER A 136 1.69 3.67 11.62
C SER A 136 2.65 2.74 12.35
N LYS A 137 3.79 3.27 12.79
CA LYS A 137 4.70 2.60 13.73
C LYS A 137 5.08 3.57 14.85
N VAL A 138 5.07 3.09 16.10
CA VAL A 138 5.51 3.86 17.26
C VAL A 138 6.97 3.54 17.53
N PHE A 139 7.81 4.58 17.58
CA PHE A 139 9.20 4.52 17.99
C PHE A 139 9.33 5.01 19.43
N VAL A 140 10.32 4.49 20.15
CA VAL A 140 10.62 4.84 21.54
C VAL A 140 12.05 5.31 21.65
N ASP A 141 12.30 6.29 22.50
CA ASP A 141 13.66 6.67 22.87
C ASP A 141 14.28 5.58 23.76
N LEU A 142 15.42 5.04 23.33
CA LEU A 142 16.13 3.98 24.06
C LEU A 142 17.15 4.53 25.06
N TYR A 143 17.40 5.83 25.07
CA TYR A 143 18.47 6.47 25.85
C TYR A 143 17.96 7.24 27.08
N TYR A 144 16.68 7.10 27.42
CA TYR A 144 16.04 7.66 28.62
C TYR A 144 15.96 6.66 29.78
#